data_AF-A0A386TL82-F1
#
_entry.id   AF-A0A386TL82-F1
#
_cell.length_a   1.000
_cell.length_b   1.000
_cell.length_c   1.000
_cell.angle_alpha   90.00
_cell.angle_beta   90.00
_cell.angle_gamma   90.00
#
_symmetry.space_group_name_H-M   'P 1'
#
loop_
_entity.id
_entity.type
_entity.pdbx_description
1 polymer ?
#
loop_
_entity_poly.entity_id
_entity_poly.type
_entity_poly.pdbx_seq_one_letter_code
_entity_poly.pdbx_strand_id
1 'polypeptide(L)' 'MKIEAISTTIVDVPTRRPLQMSFTTVHKQSYVIVQVTAGGLVGIGVSSFSVQ' A
#
# COMPACT_ATOMS: atom_id res chain seq x y z
N MET A 1 20.36 -1.43 -14.76
CA MET A 1 20.05 -2.32 -13.63
C MET A 1 18.85 -3.18 -14.03
N LYS A 2 18.88 -4.52 -13.81
CA LYS A 2 17.80 -5.43 -14.22
C LYS A 2 16.93 -5.79 -13.02
N ILE A 3 15.60 -5.81 -13.21
CA ILE A 3 14.66 -6.29 -12.18
C ILE A 3 14.69 -7.82 -12.14
N GLU A 4 14.85 -8.38 -10.95
CA GLU A 4 14.90 -9.83 -10.70
C GLU A 4 13.56 -10.38 -10.25
N ALA A 5 12.86 -9.66 -9.37
CA ALA A 5 11.56 -10.06 -8.85
C ALA A 5 10.70 -8.84 -8.48
N ILE A 6 9.38 -9.01 -8.61
CA ILE A 6 8.36 -8.09 -8.12
C ILE A 6 7.40 -8.90 -7.26
N SER A 7 7.12 -8.44 -6.05
CA SER A 7 6.10 -9.02 -5.18
C SER A 7 5.18 -7.93 -4.64
N THR A 8 3.94 -8.29 -4.36
CA THR A 8 2.93 -7.39 -3.84
C THR A 8 2.28 -7.96 -2.59
N THR A 9 2.06 -7.12 -1.59
CA THR A 9 1.33 -7.47 -0.37
C THR A 9 0.27 -6.42 -0.12
N ILE A 10 -0.98 -6.85 0.06
CA ILE A 10 -2.06 -5.95 0.47
C ILE A 10 -2.11 -5.96 2.00
N VAL A 11 -1.99 -4.78 2.59
CA VAL A 11 -2.03 -4.58 4.05
C VAL A 11 -3.14 -3.63 4.40
N ASP A 12 -3.84 -3.99 5.46
CA ASP A 12 -5.15 -3.49 5.79
C ASP A 12 -5.03 -2.77 7.14
N VAL A 13 -4.82 -1.46 7.11
CA VAL A 13 -4.34 -0.67 8.27
C VAL A 13 -5.49 0.12 8.89
N PRO A 14 -5.79 -0.06 10.20
CA PRO A 14 -6.78 0.77 10.88
C PRO A 14 -6.29 2.22 10.99
N THR A 15 -7.19 3.17 10.78
CA THR A 15 -6.86 4.58 10.99
C THR A 15 -6.78 4.88 12.49
N ARG A 16 -5.81 5.69 12.93
CA ARG A 16 -5.70 6.09 14.36
C ARG A 16 -6.93 6.88 14.83
N ARG A 17 -7.54 7.64 13.91
CA ARG A 17 -8.81 8.34 14.07
C ARG A 17 -9.60 8.16 12.78
N PRO A 18 -10.92 7.93 12.84
CA PRO A 18 -11.74 7.83 11.63
C PRO A 18 -11.58 9.07 10.76
N LEU A 19 -11.32 8.88 9.48
CA LEU A 19 -11.20 9.98 8.52
C LEU A 19 -12.60 10.30 7.97
N GLN A 20 -13.15 11.44 8.33
CA GLN A 20 -14.45 11.87 7.83
C GLN A 20 -14.30 12.49 6.44
N MET A 21 -14.96 11.89 5.45
CA MET A 21 -15.09 12.40 4.09
C MET A 21 -16.51 12.96 3.91
N SER A 22 -16.77 13.68 2.81
CA SER A 22 -18.07 14.34 2.58
C SER A 22 -19.28 13.39 2.60
N PHE A 23 -19.07 12.10 2.31
CA PHE A 23 -20.16 11.11 2.20
C PHE A 23 -19.92 9.83 3.02
N THR A 24 -18.71 9.61 3.54
CA THR A 24 -18.34 8.36 4.21
C THR A 24 -17.35 8.63 5.34
N THR A 25 -17.20 7.66 6.25
CA THR A 25 -16.15 7.68 7.28
C THR A 25 -15.22 6.49 7.07
N VAL A 26 -13.91 6.75 6.95
CA VAL A 26 -12.90 5.73 6.71
C VAL A 26 -12.27 5.29 8.03
N HIS A 27 -12.54 4.04 8.41
CA HIS A 27 -12.00 3.40 9.62
C HIS A 27 -10.74 2.57 9.35
N LYS A 28 -10.51 2.20 8.09
CA LYS A 28 -9.43 1.33 7.66
C LYS A 28 -9.03 1.69 6.24
N GLN A 29 -7.72 1.68 5.96
CA GLN A 29 -7.18 1.96 4.64
C GLN A 29 -6.37 0.75 4.17
N SER A 30 -6.65 0.32 2.94
CA SER A 30 -5.91 -0.74 2.28
C SER A 30 -4.74 -0.14 1.49
N TYR A 31 -3.55 -0.69 1.70
CA TYR A 31 -2.33 -0.33 1.00
C TYR A 31 -1.82 -1.52 0.20
N VAL A 32 -1.35 -1.28 -1.01
CA VAL A 32 -0.52 -2.23 -1.74
C VAL A 32 0.93 -1.85 -1.51
N ILE A 33 1.69 -2.76 -0.91
CA ILE A 33 3.14 -2.67 -0.78
C ILE A 33 3.73 -3.46 -1.95
N VAL A 34 4.49 -2.77 -2.81
CA VAL A 34 5.20 -3.36 -3.93
C VAL A 34 6.68 -3.43 -3.58
N GLN A 35 7.25 -4.62 -3.65
CA GLN A 35 8.67 -4.84 -3.43
C GLN A 35 9.33 -5.25 -4.74
N VAL A 36 10.35 -4.50 -5.16
CA VAL A 36 11.14 -4.73 -6.37
C VAL A 36 12.56 -5.09 -5.98
N THR A 37 13.05 -6.25 -6.40
CA THR A 37 14.43 -6.69 -6.14
C THR A 37 15.28 -6.55 -7.40
N ALA A 38 16.44 -5.93 -7.29
CA ALA A 38 17.39 -5.74 -8.39
C ALA A 38 18.82 -5.62 -7.84
N GLY A 39 19.75 -6.47 -8.29
CA GLY A 39 21.18 -6.34 -7.99
C GLY A 39 21.50 -6.30 -6.49
N GLY A 40 20.81 -7.11 -5.69
CA GLY A 40 20.95 -7.12 -4.22
C GLY A 40 20.29 -5.94 -3.48
N LEU A 41 19.66 -5.00 -4.20
CA LEU A 41 18.85 -3.93 -3.61
C LEU A 41 17.37 -4.28 -3.63
N VAL A 42 16.65 -3.74 -2.65
CA VAL A 42 15.20 -3.86 -2.52
C VAL A 42 14.59 -2.46 -2.53
N GLY A 43 13.78 -2.17 -3.54
CA GLY A 43 12.95 -0.97 -3.63
C GLY A 43 11.54 -1.24 -3.11
N ILE A 44 10.99 -0.31 -2.34
CA ILE A 44 9.62 -0.39 -1.80
C ILE A 44 8.80 0.76 -2.37
N GLY A 45 7.67 0.41 -2.99
CA GLY A 45 6.63 1.35 -3.41
C GLY A 45 5.35 1.12 -2.61
N VAL A 46 4.64 2.19 -2.28
CA VAL A 46 3.35 2.11 -1.60
C VAL A 46 2.31 2.79 -2.45
N SER A 47 1.19 2.12 -2.69
CA SER A 47 -0.02 2.75 -3.22
C SER A 47 -1.17 2.54 -2.24
N SER A 48 -2.05 3.53 -2.16
CA SER A 48 -3.29 3.43 -1.40
C SER A 48 -4.48 3.36 -2.34
N PHE A 49 -5.44 2.52 -2.03
CA PHE A 49 -6.73 2.54 -2.70
C PHE A 49 -7.84 2.45 -1.64
N SER A 50 -8.95 3.13 -1.90
CA SER A 50 -10.15 3.04 -1.07
C SER A 50 -11.23 2.44 -1.96
N VAL A 51 -11.72 1.26 -1.59
CA VAL A 51 -12.92 0.70 -2.21
C VAL A 51 -14.11 1.40 -1.54
N GLN A 52 -14.88 2.15 -2.33
CA GLN A 52 -16.10 2.84 -1.89
C GLN A 52 -17.26 1.87 -1.76
#